data_AF-A0AA44KWC7-F1
#
_entry.id   AF-A0AA44KWC7-F1
#
_cell.length_a   1.000
_cell.length_b   1.000
_cell.length_c   1.000
_cell.angle_alpha   90.00
_cell.angle_beta   90.00
_cell.angle_gamma   90.00
#
_symmetry.space_group_name_H-M   'P 1'
#
loop_
_entity.id
_entity.type
_entity.pdbx_description
1 polymer ?
#
loop_
_entity_poly.entity_id
_entity_poly.type
_entity_poly.pdbx_seq_one_letter_code
_entity_poly.pdbx_strand_id
1 'polypeptide(L)'
;MNVVYNKLEVKIMNREQAIQILEKYSPMPDDEDLTEEMIDEYASAITYFEENPHPSCIEPIMMTFSLDDCYGVYDHATGVLCEFSNDEVVPYLIRAIQDKHEGRRYWGTEVAKFFPDIRLISSLLTCIDDPNDEIREYVAYVLSKIGDKSVLPVLLNRLLKEHNEDVCEELKQAISKLERLK
;
A
#
# COMPACT_ATOMS: atom_id res chain seq x y z
N MET A 1 13.55 14.35 -9.96
CA MET A 1 14.21 15.37 -9.12
C MET A 1 14.47 14.66 -7.80
N ASN A 2 15.73 14.39 -7.43
CA ASN A 2 16.00 13.79 -6.13
C ASN A 2 15.70 14.86 -5.08
N VAL A 3 14.50 14.81 -4.49
CA VAL A 3 14.22 15.53 -3.25
C VAL A 3 15.11 14.86 -2.22
N VAL A 4 16.33 15.36 -2.11
CA VAL A 4 17.17 15.09 -0.96
C VAL A 4 16.39 15.69 0.19
N TYR A 5 15.69 14.84 0.95
CA TYR A 5 15.26 15.17 2.30
C TYR A 5 16.51 15.68 2.99
N ASN A 6 16.64 17.01 3.06
CA ASN A 6 17.54 17.56 4.04
C ASN A 6 17.04 16.96 5.33
N LYS A 7 17.95 16.45 6.15
CA LYS A 7 17.75 16.28 7.59
C LYS A 7 17.48 17.66 8.22
N LEU A 8 16.45 18.36 7.73
CA LEU A 8 15.89 19.58 8.25
C LEU A 8 15.47 19.24 9.65
N GLU A 9 15.96 20.06 10.58
CA GLU A 9 15.75 20.02 12.02
C GLU A 9 14.59 19.10 12.41
N VAL A 10 14.91 17.87 12.85
CA VAL A 10 13.90 16.98 13.42
C VAL A 10 13.21 17.78 14.52
N LYS A 11 12.00 18.28 14.22
CA LYS A 11 11.19 18.97 15.22
C LYS A 11 11.09 17.99 16.37
N ILE A 12 11.57 18.38 17.54
CA ILE A 12 11.43 17.56 18.74
C ILE A 12 9.94 17.32 18.92
N MET A 13 9.48 16.13 18.57
CA MET A 13 8.09 15.73 18.62
C MET A 13 7.96 14.42 19.38
N ASN A 14 6.83 14.25 20.04
CA ASN A 14 6.45 13.00 20.65
C ASN A 14 5.49 12.22 19.74
N ARG A 15 5.21 10.97 20.12
CA ARG A 15 4.30 10.09 19.37
C ARG A 15 2.92 10.69 19.13
N GLU A 16 2.35 11.40 20.10
CA GLU A 16 1.01 11.99 19.96
C GLU A 16 1.02 13.09 18.89
N GLN A 17 2.05 13.93 18.86
CA GLN A 17 2.22 14.95 17.82
C GLN A 17 2.45 14.33 16.44
N ALA A 18 3.25 13.26 16.35
CA ALA A 18 3.44 12.54 15.09
C ALA A 18 2.13 11.93 14.58
N ILE A 19 1.31 11.33 15.45
CA ILE A 19 -0.02 10.81 15.08
C ILE A 19 -0.94 11.94 14.62
N GLN A 20 -0.99 13.07 15.33
CA GLN A 20 -1.82 14.21 14.95
C GLN A 20 -1.47 14.75 13.57
N ILE A 21 -0.19 14.73 13.20
CA ILE A 21 0.25 15.08 11.84
C ILE A 21 -0.30 14.08 10.82
N LEU A 22 -0.17 12.77 11.07
CA LEU A 22 -0.70 11.75 10.14
C LEU A 22 -2.23 11.85 10.01
N GLU A 23 -2.95 12.07 11.11
CA GLU A 23 -4.41 12.23 11.13
C GLU A 23 -4.87 13.50 10.40
N LYS A 24 -4.07 14.58 10.45
CA LYS A 24 -4.31 15.81 9.68
C LYS A 24 -4.32 15.55 8.18
N TYR A 25 -3.50 14.60 7.72
CA TYR A 25 -3.31 14.27 6.31
C TYR A 25 -3.99 12.95 5.94
N SER A 26 -5.30 12.83 6.17
CA SER A 26 -6.06 11.61 5.90
C SER A 26 -7.20 11.81 4.88
N PRO A 27 -6.94 11.70 3.56
CA PRO A 27 -5.65 11.45 2.92
C PRO A 27 -4.80 12.72 2.78
N MET A 28 -3.54 12.56 2.38
CA MET A 28 -2.74 13.66 1.83
C MET A 28 -3.47 14.26 0.61
N PRO A 29 -3.26 15.54 0.31
CA PRO A 29 -3.67 16.11 -0.97
C PRO A 29 -2.97 15.43 -2.14
N ASP A 30 -3.58 15.57 -3.32
CA ASP A 30 -2.95 15.21 -4.60
C ASP A 30 -1.82 16.20 -4.93
N ASP A 31 -0.91 15.81 -5.83
CA ASP A 31 0.33 16.54 -6.12
C ASP A 31 0.12 18.01 -6.53
N GLU A 32 -1.03 18.34 -7.14
CA GLU A 32 -1.37 19.71 -7.53
C GLU A 32 -1.62 20.64 -6.34
N ASP A 33 -2.06 20.09 -5.20
CA ASP A 33 -2.40 20.81 -3.98
C ASP A 33 -1.32 20.65 -2.89
N LEU A 34 -0.29 19.82 -3.11
CA LEU A 34 0.81 19.61 -2.18
C LEU A 34 1.74 20.82 -2.14
N THR A 35 2.02 21.27 -0.91
CA THR A 35 3.04 22.29 -0.64
C THR A 35 4.26 21.66 0.04
N GLU A 36 5.42 22.30 -0.11
CA GLU A 36 6.67 21.89 0.56
C GLU A 36 6.48 21.78 2.09
N GLU A 37 5.73 22.71 2.70
CA GLU A 37 5.43 22.67 4.14
C GLU A 37 4.64 21.41 4.54
N MET A 38 3.68 20.99 3.71
CA MET A 38 2.88 19.78 3.99
C MET A 38 3.72 18.52 3.87
N ILE A 39 4.58 18.45 2.85
CA ILE A 39 5.52 17.34 2.63
C ILE A 39 6.50 17.25 3.81
N ASP A 40 7.08 18.38 4.24
CA ASP A 40 8.03 18.43 5.35
C ASP A 40 7.38 18.04 6.69
N GLU A 41 6.14 18.50 6.94
CA GLU A 41 5.40 18.15 8.15
C GLU A 41 5.09 16.64 8.18
N TYR A 42 4.55 16.11 7.08
CA TYR A 42 4.27 14.68 6.94
C TYR A 42 5.55 13.82 7.05
N ALA A 43 6.61 14.18 6.34
CA ALA A 43 7.90 13.49 6.39
C ALA A 43 8.49 13.48 7.80
N SER A 44 8.36 14.58 8.55
CA SER A 44 8.80 14.64 9.96
C SER A 44 8.10 13.59 10.84
N ALA A 45 6.79 13.37 10.63
CA ALA A 45 6.04 12.35 11.35
C ALA A 45 6.44 10.92 10.94
N ILE A 46 6.71 10.69 9.65
CA ILE A 46 7.23 9.41 9.16
C ILE A 46 8.62 9.12 9.74
N THR A 47 9.55 10.07 9.69
CA THR A 47 10.89 9.93 10.28
C THR A 47 10.83 9.67 11.78
N TYR A 48 9.89 10.29 12.51
CA TYR A 48 9.69 9.95 13.92
C TYR A 48 9.39 8.45 14.11
N PHE A 49 8.52 7.86 13.29
CA PHE A 49 8.16 6.44 13.39
C PHE A 49 9.20 5.49 12.78
N GLU A 50 10.05 5.95 11.85
CA GLU A 50 11.25 5.22 11.44
C GLU A 50 12.21 5.03 12.63
N GLU A 51 12.42 6.08 13.42
CA GLU A 51 13.31 6.04 14.59
C GLU A 51 12.65 5.43 15.84
N ASN A 52 11.31 5.49 15.91
CA ASN A 52 10.52 5.04 17.07
C ASN A 52 9.30 4.19 16.65
N PRO A 53 9.50 2.99 16.08
CA PRO A 53 8.40 2.16 15.62
C PRO A 53 7.39 1.85 16.73
N HIS A 54 6.12 2.11 16.47
CA HIS A 54 5.02 1.78 17.39
C HIS A 54 3.73 1.47 16.63
N PRO A 55 3.00 0.37 16.92
CA PRO A 55 1.86 -0.08 16.10
C PRO A 55 0.71 0.94 15.94
N SER A 56 0.65 1.95 16.81
CA SER A 56 -0.32 3.04 16.69
C SER A 56 -0.17 3.89 15.43
N CYS A 57 0.95 3.80 14.70
CA CYS A 57 1.13 4.51 13.44
C CYS A 57 0.56 3.76 12.23
N ILE A 58 0.25 2.47 12.36
CA ILE A 58 -0.16 1.64 11.21
C ILE A 58 -1.42 2.19 10.55
N GLU A 59 -2.49 2.40 11.33
CA GLU A 59 -3.73 2.95 10.76
C GLU A 59 -3.56 4.39 10.27
N PRO A 60 -2.98 5.34 11.05
CA PRO A 60 -2.77 6.70 10.56
C PRO A 60 -1.98 6.75 9.25
N ILE A 61 -0.88 5.99 9.11
CA ILE A 61 -0.11 5.90 7.86
C ILE A 61 -0.99 5.35 6.73
N MET A 62 -1.69 4.24 6.94
CA MET A 62 -2.54 3.65 5.88
C MET A 62 -3.62 4.62 5.38
N MET A 63 -4.08 5.51 6.24
CA MET A 63 -5.14 6.46 5.92
C MET A 63 -4.64 7.73 5.24
N THR A 64 -3.32 7.94 5.14
CA THR A 64 -2.73 9.10 4.45
C THR A 64 -2.61 8.92 2.95
N PHE A 65 -2.57 7.68 2.45
CA PHE A 65 -2.33 7.39 1.03
C PHE A 65 -3.34 8.03 0.07
N SER A 66 -2.85 9.01 -0.70
CA SER A 66 -3.44 9.55 -1.94
C SER A 66 -2.97 8.76 -3.17
N LEU A 67 -3.40 9.13 -4.38
CA LEU A 67 -3.00 8.39 -5.58
C LEU A 67 -1.51 8.57 -5.90
N ASP A 68 -1.02 9.80 -5.75
CA ASP A 68 0.38 10.13 -6.00
C ASP A 68 1.31 9.59 -4.90
N ASP A 69 2.63 9.58 -5.15
CA ASP A 69 3.64 9.00 -4.24
C ASP A 69 4.18 9.96 -3.18
N CYS A 70 3.61 11.17 -3.11
CA CYS A 70 4.05 12.25 -2.24
C CYS A 70 5.56 12.53 -2.41
N TYR A 71 6.05 12.58 -3.65
CA TYR A 71 7.46 12.80 -3.98
C TYR A 71 8.42 11.81 -3.32
N GLY A 72 7.96 10.58 -3.09
CA GLY A 72 8.71 9.49 -2.46
C GLY A 72 8.56 9.35 -0.95
N VAL A 73 7.78 10.20 -0.25
CA VAL A 73 7.57 10.00 1.20
C VAL A 73 6.83 8.68 1.47
N TYR A 74 6.00 8.21 0.55
CA TYR A 74 5.26 6.96 0.73
C TYR A 74 6.14 5.71 0.73
N ASP A 75 7.33 5.75 0.12
CA ASP A 75 8.32 4.67 0.25
C ASP A 75 8.83 4.57 1.69
N HIS A 76 9.10 5.72 2.33
CA HIS A 76 9.48 5.78 3.74
C HIS A 76 8.35 5.29 4.65
N ALA A 77 7.12 5.74 4.39
CA ALA A 77 5.94 5.31 5.13
C ALA A 77 5.73 3.78 5.01
N THR A 78 5.91 3.22 3.82
CA THR A 78 5.88 1.77 3.57
C THR A 78 7.02 1.05 4.29
N GLY A 79 8.21 1.66 4.33
CA GLY A 79 9.34 1.18 5.12
C GLY A 79 8.99 1.04 6.61
N VAL A 80 8.36 2.07 7.20
CA VAL A 80 7.86 2.01 8.59
C VAL A 80 6.87 0.87 8.78
N LEU A 81 5.92 0.70 7.84
CA LEU A 81 4.93 -0.39 7.93
C LEU A 81 5.60 -1.77 7.92
N CYS A 82 6.67 -1.95 7.15
CA CYS A 82 7.44 -3.20 7.04
C CYS A 82 8.20 -3.59 8.32
N GLU A 83 8.31 -2.70 9.32
CA GLU A 83 8.88 -3.02 10.63
C GLU A 83 7.92 -3.80 11.53
N PHE A 84 6.64 -3.92 11.14
CA PHE A 84 5.60 -4.62 11.90
C PHE A 84 5.28 -6.00 11.33
N SER A 85 4.67 -6.84 12.16
CA SER A 85 4.26 -8.19 11.74
C SER A 85 2.99 -8.18 10.89
N ASN A 86 2.76 -9.27 10.13
CA ASN A 86 1.49 -9.50 9.43
C ASN A 86 0.27 -9.35 10.36
N ASP A 87 0.35 -9.85 11.60
CA ASP A 87 -0.79 -9.79 12.54
C ASP A 87 -1.17 -8.36 12.93
N GLU A 88 -0.20 -7.44 12.90
CA GLU A 88 -0.42 -6.04 13.20
C GLU A 88 -0.92 -5.26 11.98
N VAL A 89 -0.40 -5.56 10.78
CA VAL A 89 -0.65 -4.75 9.57
C VAL A 89 -1.84 -5.23 8.74
N VAL A 90 -2.03 -6.55 8.63
CA VAL A 90 -3.07 -7.15 7.74
C VAL A 90 -4.49 -6.65 8.02
N PRO A 91 -4.95 -6.44 9.27
CA PRO A 91 -6.29 -5.89 9.52
C PRO A 91 -6.51 -4.51 8.87
N TYR A 92 -5.47 -3.68 8.81
CA TYR A 92 -5.53 -2.35 8.21
C TYR A 92 -5.38 -2.41 6.68
N LEU A 93 -4.56 -3.33 6.15
CA LEU A 93 -4.50 -3.59 4.71
C LEU A 93 -5.84 -4.03 4.14
N ILE A 94 -6.56 -4.92 4.82
CA ILE A 94 -7.91 -5.36 4.40
C ILE A 94 -8.82 -4.13 4.24
N ARG A 95 -8.76 -3.17 5.17
CA ARG A 95 -9.56 -1.94 5.11
C ARG A 95 -9.11 -1.02 3.98
N ALA A 96 -7.80 -0.82 3.80
CA ALA A 96 -7.26 0.05 2.76
C ALA A 96 -7.58 -0.46 1.34
N ILE A 97 -7.39 -1.76 1.09
CA ILE A 97 -7.71 -2.42 -0.19
C ILE A 97 -9.19 -2.24 -0.56
N GLN A 98 -10.08 -2.18 0.42
CA GLN A 98 -11.53 -2.05 0.20
C GLN A 98 -12.04 -0.61 0.33
N ASP A 99 -11.14 0.37 0.45
CA ASP A 99 -11.53 1.77 0.63
C ASP A 99 -12.16 2.33 -0.65
N LYS A 100 -13.03 3.33 -0.51
CA LYS A 100 -13.59 4.04 -1.67
C LYS A 100 -12.58 4.98 -2.31
N HIS A 101 -11.61 5.47 -1.54
CA HIS A 101 -10.53 6.30 -2.02
C HIS A 101 -9.55 5.46 -2.84
N GLU A 102 -9.33 5.84 -4.11
CA GLU A 102 -8.48 5.08 -5.03
C GLU A 102 -7.04 4.97 -4.52
N GLY A 103 -6.45 6.06 -4.04
CA GLY A 103 -5.09 6.05 -3.47
C GLY A 103 -4.89 5.02 -2.35
N ARG A 104 -5.89 4.85 -1.48
CA ARG A 104 -5.82 3.86 -0.40
C ARG A 104 -5.94 2.43 -0.92
N ARG A 105 -6.76 2.20 -1.95
CA ARG A 105 -6.81 0.88 -2.60
C ARG A 105 -5.49 0.58 -3.31
N TYR A 106 -4.95 1.56 -4.02
CA TYR A 106 -3.69 1.47 -4.74
C TYR A 106 -2.55 1.11 -3.78
N TRP A 107 -2.27 1.99 -2.82
CA TRP A 107 -1.19 1.79 -1.85
C TRP A 107 -1.47 0.62 -0.91
N GLY A 108 -2.73 0.37 -0.53
CA GLY A 108 -3.09 -0.83 0.23
C GLY A 108 -2.74 -2.13 -0.50
N THR A 109 -2.93 -2.17 -1.82
CA THR A 109 -2.60 -3.35 -2.64
C THR A 109 -1.09 -3.42 -2.93
N GLU A 110 -0.44 -2.29 -3.16
CA GLU A 110 1.02 -2.14 -3.27
C GLU A 110 1.72 -2.69 -2.01
N VAL A 111 1.35 -2.18 -0.83
CA VAL A 111 1.95 -2.58 0.45
C VAL A 111 1.67 -4.05 0.76
N ALA A 112 0.53 -4.60 0.35
CA ALA A 112 0.21 -6.02 0.55
C ALA A 112 1.22 -6.99 -0.09
N LYS A 113 2.05 -6.54 -1.05
CA LYS A 113 3.18 -7.31 -1.61
C LYS A 113 4.18 -7.74 -0.54
N PHE A 114 4.33 -6.95 0.52
CA PHE A 114 5.26 -7.21 1.63
C PHE A 114 4.65 -8.07 2.75
N PHE A 115 3.32 -8.23 2.77
CA PHE A 115 2.59 -8.95 3.80
C PHE A 115 1.75 -10.11 3.21
N PRO A 116 2.36 -11.09 2.52
CA PRO A 116 1.60 -12.20 1.95
C PRO A 116 0.91 -12.99 3.07
N ASP A 117 -0.42 -12.91 3.12
CA ASP A 117 -1.25 -13.51 4.17
C ASP A 117 -2.60 -13.98 3.60
N ILE A 118 -3.03 -15.18 3.97
CA ILE A 118 -4.29 -15.79 3.50
C ILE A 118 -5.52 -14.92 3.81
N ARG A 119 -5.47 -14.13 4.89
CA ARG A 119 -6.57 -13.24 5.29
C ARG A 119 -6.86 -12.14 4.25
N LEU A 120 -5.88 -11.81 3.40
CA LEU A 120 -6.03 -10.79 2.35
C LEU A 120 -6.79 -11.28 1.12
N ILE A 121 -6.97 -12.59 0.93
CA ILE A 121 -7.59 -13.12 -0.30
C ILE A 121 -8.94 -12.49 -0.56
N SER A 122 -9.81 -12.42 0.45
CA SER A 122 -11.17 -11.92 0.24
C SER A 122 -11.19 -10.43 -0.16
N SER A 123 -10.33 -9.60 0.43
CA SER A 123 -10.22 -8.18 0.07
C SER A 123 -9.58 -8.00 -1.30
N LEU A 124 -8.50 -8.73 -1.62
CA LEU A 124 -7.84 -8.67 -2.92
C LEU A 124 -8.79 -9.07 -4.07
N LEU A 125 -9.63 -10.09 -3.86
CA LEU A 125 -10.61 -10.51 -4.85
C LEU A 125 -11.71 -9.46 -5.10
N THR A 126 -11.93 -8.49 -4.19
CA THR A 126 -12.83 -7.36 -4.48
C THR A 126 -12.22 -6.35 -5.48
N CYS A 127 -10.90 -6.36 -5.65
CA CYS A 127 -10.15 -5.48 -6.55
C CYS A 127 -9.69 -6.17 -7.84
N ILE A 128 -10.06 -7.43 -8.08
CA ILE A 128 -9.64 -8.17 -9.29
C ILE A 128 -10.17 -7.54 -10.59
N ASP A 129 -11.27 -6.79 -10.51
CA ASP A 129 -11.90 -6.04 -11.59
C ASP A 129 -11.80 -4.51 -11.35
N ASP A 130 -10.83 -4.05 -10.54
CA ASP A 130 -10.66 -2.61 -10.26
C ASP A 130 -10.42 -1.83 -11.58
N PRO A 131 -11.00 -0.62 -11.74
CA PRO A 131 -10.76 0.20 -12.93
C PRO A 131 -9.30 0.58 -13.13
N ASN A 132 -8.48 0.61 -12.08
CA ASN A 132 -7.06 0.90 -12.17
C ASN A 132 -6.29 -0.39 -12.53
N ASP A 133 -5.57 -0.35 -13.66
CA ASP A 133 -4.84 -1.50 -14.20
C ASP A 133 -3.71 -1.98 -13.27
N GLU A 134 -3.00 -1.05 -12.61
CA GLU A 134 -1.91 -1.37 -11.69
C GLU A 134 -2.42 -2.06 -10.42
N ILE A 135 -3.61 -1.67 -9.92
CA ILE A 135 -4.27 -2.39 -8.82
C ILE A 135 -4.53 -3.85 -9.23
N ARG A 136 -5.03 -4.08 -10.44
CA ARG A 136 -5.30 -5.45 -10.93
C ARG A 136 -4.01 -6.27 -11.08
N GLU A 137 -2.94 -5.65 -11.55
CA GLU A 137 -1.61 -6.26 -11.61
C GLU A 137 -1.14 -6.68 -10.21
N TYR A 138 -1.20 -5.77 -9.24
CA TYR A 138 -0.77 -6.04 -7.87
C TYR A 138 -1.63 -7.12 -7.20
N VAL A 139 -2.95 -7.14 -7.45
CA VAL A 139 -3.83 -8.22 -6.97
C VAL A 139 -3.33 -9.58 -7.46
N ALA A 140 -3.05 -9.72 -8.76
CA ALA A 140 -2.54 -10.98 -9.33
C ALA A 140 -1.20 -11.38 -8.69
N TYR A 141 -0.27 -10.43 -8.57
CA TYR A 141 1.03 -10.64 -7.95
C TYR A 141 0.90 -11.13 -6.51
N VAL A 142 0.14 -10.42 -5.67
CA VAL A 142 -0.02 -10.73 -4.24
C VAL A 142 -0.71 -12.07 -4.04
N LEU A 143 -1.77 -12.37 -4.80
CA LEU A 143 -2.43 -13.68 -4.74
C LEU A 143 -1.46 -14.82 -5.10
N SER A 144 -0.56 -14.61 -6.06
CA SER A 144 0.49 -15.58 -6.39
C SER A 144 1.53 -15.76 -5.27
N LYS A 145 1.78 -14.72 -4.46
CA LYS A 145 2.69 -14.75 -3.31
C LYS A 145 2.06 -15.45 -2.11
N ILE A 146 0.77 -15.24 -1.87
CA ILE A 146 -0.02 -15.96 -0.86
C ILE A 146 -0.02 -17.47 -1.17
N GLY A 147 -0.14 -17.85 -2.45
CA GLY A 147 0.06 -19.24 -2.86
C GLY A 147 -1.14 -20.16 -2.66
N ASP A 148 -2.33 -19.63 -2.37
CA ASP A 148 -3.54 -20.44 -2.29
C ASP A 148 -4.08 -20.76 -3.69
N LYS A 149 -4.01 -22.03 -4.08
CA LYS A 149 -4.50 -22.50 -5.39
C LYS A 149 -6.01 -22.33 -5.56
N SER A 150 -6.77 -22.07 -4.50
CA SER A 150 -8.22 -21.84 -4.56
C SER A 150 -8.59 -20.63 -5.43
N VAL A 151 -7.67 -19.68 -5.64
CA VAL A 151 -7.91 -18.46 -6.42
C VAL A 151 -7.72 -18.67 -7.93
N LEU A 152 -7.18 -19.81 -8.36
CA LEU A 152 -6.91 -20.12 -9.79
C LEU A 152 -8.12 -19.90 -10.71
N PRO A 153 -9.35 -20.38 -10.39
CA PRO A 153 -10.49 -20.17 -11.27
C PRO A 153 -10.82 -18.69 -11.48
N VAL A 154 -10.61 -17.86 -10.46
CA VAL A 154 -10.86 -16.42 -10.53
C VAL A 154 -9.81 -15.74 -11.41
N LEU A 155 -8.52 -16.05 -11.21
CA LEU A 155 -7.44 -15.49 -12.04
C LEU A 155 -7.58 -15.90 -13.51
N LEU A 156 -7.94 -17.16 -13.79
CA LEU A 156 -8.19 -17.64 -15.16
C LEU A 156 -9.36 -16.88 -15.80
N ASN A 157 -10.47 -16.71 -15.09
CA ASN A 157 -11.61 -15.94 -15.58
C ASN A 157 -11.25 -14.47 -15.81
N ARG A 158 -10.44 -13.87 -14.93
CA ARG A 158 -9.99 -12.49 -15.10
C ARG A 158 -9.11 -12.34 -16.34
N LEU A 159 -8.17 -13.26 -16.56
CA LEU A 159 -7.28 -13.25 -17.72
C LEU A 159 -8.05 -13.28 -19.06
N LEU A 160 -9.17 -14.00 -19.14
CA LEU A 160 -10.00 -14.05 -20.35
C LEU A 160 -10.66 -12.72 -20.73
N LYS A 161 -10.78 -11.79 -19.77
CA LYS A 161 -11.42 -10.48 -19.94
C LYS A 161 -10.41 -9.33 -19.90
N GLU A 162 -9.12 -9.62 -19.74
CA GLU A 162 -8.09 -8.60 -19.59
C GLU A 162 -7.65 -8.10 -20.97
N HIS A 163 -7.46 -6.79 -21.06
CA HIS A 163 -7.07 -6.09 -22.28
C HIS A 163 -5.75 -5.33 -22.10
N ASN A 164 -5.38 -4.99 -20.86
CA ASN A 164 -4.06 -4.44 -20.56
C ASN A 164 -3.00 -5.56 -20.67
N GLU A 165 -1.94 -5.32 -21.44
CA GLU A 165 -0.91 -6.32 -21.74
C GLU A 165 -0.06 -6.67 -20.50
N ASP A 166 0.27 -5.68 -19.67
CA ASP A 166 1.07 -5.86 -18.45
C ASP A 166 0.28 -6.69 -17.43
N VAL A 167 -0.99 -6.36 -17.22
CA VAL A 167 -1.88 -7.14 -16.34
C VAL A 167 -2.09 -8.57 -16.86
N CYS A 168 -2.20 -8.75 -18.18
CA CYS A 168 -2.27 -10.08 -18.79
C CYS A 168 -1.03 -10.93 -18.48
N GLU A 169 0.15 -10.32 -18.55
CA GLU A 169 1.41 -11.00 -18.29
C GLU A 169 1.53 -11.40 -16.81
N GLU A 170 1.22 -10.48 -15.90
CA GLU A 170 1.25 -10.78 -14.45
C GLU A 170 0.22 -11.88 -14.09
N LEU A 171 -0.99 -11.82 -14.64
CA LEU A 171 -1.99 -12.89 -14.44
C LEU A 171 -1.48 -14.26 -14.91
N LYS A 172 -0.84 -14.34 -16.08
CA LYS A 172 -0.26 -15.60 -16.59
C LYS A 172 0.86 -16.10 -15.67
N GLN A 173 1.74 -15.21 -15.21
CA GLN A 173 2.82 -15.56 -14.30
C GLN A 173 2.27 -16.07 -12.96
N ALA A 174 1.29 -15.37 -12.39
CA ALA A 174 0.60 -15.75 -11.16
C ALA A 174 -0.05 -17.14 -11.27
N ILE A 175 -0.84 -17.37 -12.34
CA ILE A 175 -1.49 -18.67 -12.62
C ILE A 175 -0.43 -19.76 -12.75
N SER A 176 0.59 -19.55 -13.60
CA SER A 176 1.63 -20.53 -13.85
C SER A 176 2.42 -20.89 -12.59
N LYS A 177 2.65 -19.92 -11.70
CA LYS A 177 3.29 -20.15 -10.40
C LYS A 177 2.41 -20.99 -9.49
N LEU A 178 1.12 -20.65 -9.35
CA LEU A 178 0.16 -21.36 -8.52
C LEU A 178 -0.05 -22.81 -8.99
N GLU A 179 -0.14 -23.05 -10.30
CA GLU A 179 -0.28 -24.40 -10.87
C GLU A 179 0.88 -25.32 -10.49
N ARG A 180 2.11 -24.78 -10.38
CA ARG A 180 3.32 -25.51 -10.02
C ARG A 180 3.46 -25.81 -8.52
N LEU A 181 2.64 -25.21 -7.65
CA LEU A 181 2.64 -25.53 -6.23
C LEU A 181 2.16 -26.97 -6.01
N LYS A 182 2.88 -27.72 -5.17
CA LYS A 182 2.60 -29.13 -4.88
C LYS A 182 1.35 -29.32 -4.03
#